data_AF-A0A959WKQ0-F1
#
_entry.id   AF-A0A959WKQ0-F1
#
_cell.length_a   1.000
_cell.length_b   1.000
_cell.length_c   1.000
_cell.angle_alpha   90.00
_cell.angle_beta   90.00
_cell.angle_gamma   90.00
#
_symmetry.space_group_name_H-M   'P 1'
#
loop_
_entity.id
_entity.type
_entity.pdbx_description
1 polymer ?
#
loop_
_entity_poly.entity_id
_entity_poly.type
_entity_poly.pdbx_seq_one_letter_code
_entity_poly.pdbx_strand_id
1 'polypeptide(L)' 'MLTGPDDRSFCERVSEALADGYVLHGSPALTHDGERVIAAQAVVLPSPRPTQ' A
#
# COMPACT_ATOMS: atom_id res chain seq x y z
N MET A 1 4.53 2.34 4.43
CA MET A 1 3.24 1.71 4.78
C MET A 1 2.16 2.75 4.56
N LEU A 2 1.14 2.42 3.76
CA LEU A 2 0.03 3.33 3.46
C LEU A 2 -1.20 2.87 4.25
N THR A 3 -1.91 3.81 4.88
CA THR A 3 -3.14 3.54 5.63
C THR A 3 -4.20 4.58 5.30
N GLY A 4 -5.48 4.21 5.38
CA GLY A 4 -6.60 5.14 5.22
C GLY A 4 -7.92 4.42 5.01
N PRO A 5 -9.03 5.16 4.79
CA PRO A 5 -10.30 4.55 4.41
C PRO A 5 -10.16 3.68 3.15
N ASP A 6 -10.90 2.59 3.08
CA ASP A 6 -11.00 1.74 1.89
C ASP A 6 -11.84 2.44 0.81
N ASP A 7 -11.25 3.46 0.18
CA ASP A 7 -11.87 4.29 -0.83
C ASP A 7 -10.99 4.46 -2.08
N ARG A 8 -11.52 5.15 -3.10
CA ARG A 8 -10.80 5.44 -4.33
C ARG A 8 -9.48 6.16 -4.07
N SER A 9 -9.45 7.10 -3.14
CA SER A 9 -8.25 7.88 -2.83
C SER A 9 -7.15 7.01 -2.22
N PHE A 10 -7.49 5.97 -1.44
CA PHE A 10 -6.52 4.98 -0.99
C PHE A 10 -5.97 4.15 -2.16
N CYS A 11 -6.85 3.65 -3.03
CA CYS A 11 -6.44 2.91 -4.23
C CYS A 11 -5.52 3.74 -5.15
N GLU A 12 -5.79 5.03 -5.30
CA GLU A 12 -4.94 5.96 -6.06
C GLU A 12 -3.55 6.10 -5.43
N ARG A 13 -3.44 6.31 -4.11
CA ARG A 13 -2.14 6.38 -3.42
C ARG A 13 -1.33 5.09 -3.54
N VAL A 14 -1.98 3.93 -3.45
CA VAL A 14 -1.30 2.64 -3.67
C VAL A 14 -0.81 2.53 -5.10
N SER A 15 -1.64 2.91 -6.08
CA SER A 15 -1.29 2.87 -7.50
C SER A 15 -0.15 3.82 -7.85
N GLU A 16 -0.12 5.01 -7.24
CA GLU A 16 0.96 5.99 -7.37
C GLU A 16 2.28 5.43 -6.80
N ALA A 17 2.24 4.85 -5.59
CA ALA A 17 3.43 4.19 -5.04
C ALA A 17 3.94 3.05 -5.96
N LEU A 18 3.04 2.28 -6.56
CA LEU A 18 3.42 1.25 -7.54
C LEU A 18 4.06 1.86 -8.80
N ALA A 19 3.55 3.00 -9.27
CA ALA A 19 4.13 3.73 -10.41
C ALA A 19 5.52 4.31 -10.08
N ASP A 20 5.76 4.70 -8.82
CA ASP A 20 7.04 5.16 -8.31
C ASP A 20 8.08 4.03 -8.12
N GLY A 21 7.72 2.80 -8.48
CA GLY A 21 8.60 1.63 -8.43
C GLY A 21 8.57 0.88 -7.09
N TYR A 22 7.67 1.22 -6.18
CA TYR A 22 7.40 0.36 -5.04
C TYR A 22 6.67 -0.90 -5.49
N VAL A 23 6.79 -1.96 -4.70
CA VAL A 23 6.06 -3.22 -4.89
C VAL A 23 5.23 -3.55 -3.66
N LEU A 24 4.10 -4.22 -3.87
CA LEU A 24 3.24 -4.67 -2.78
C LEU A 24 3.98 -5.70 -1.92
N HIS A 25 4.00 -5.46 -0.61
CA HIS A 25 4.52 -6.41 0.36
C HIS A 25 3.36 -7.20 0.97
N GLY A 26 2.97 -8.27 0.27
CA GLY A 26 1.86 -9.14 0.67
C GLY A 26 0.49 -8.50 0.48
N SER A 27 -0.53 -9.16 1.05
CA SER A 27 -1.92 -8.72 0.98
C SER A 27 -2.20 -7.52 1.89
N PRO A 28 -3.14 -6.63 1.52
CA PRO A 28 -3.58 -5.54 2.39
C PRO A 28 -4.25 -6.09 3.66
N ALA A 29 -4.12 -5.35 4.75
CA ALA A 29 -4.88 -5.55 5.97
C ALA A 29 -6.10 -4.61 5.97
N LEU A 30 -7.27 -5.14 6.32
CA LEU A 30 -8.51 -4.37 6.44
C LEU A 30 -9.04 -4.49 7.87
N THR A 31 -9.48 -3.37 8.45
CA THR A 31 -10.16 -3.34 9.76
C THR A 31 -11.34 -2.38 9.70
N HIS A 32 -12.35 -2.56 10.53
CA HIS A 32 -13.44 -1.59 10.66
C HIS A 32 -13.21 -0.73 11.91
N ASP A 33 -13.39 0.58 11.81
CA ASP A 33 -13.25 1.51 12.95
C ASP A 33 -14.59 1.81 13.66
N GLY A 34 -15.69 1.20 13.19
CA GLY A 34 -17.05 1.43 13.66
C GLY A 34 -17.86 2.39 12.77
N GLU A 35 -17.21 3.14 11.89
CA GLU A 35 -17.84 4.04 10.91
C GLU A 35 -17.55 3.57 9.47
N ARG A 36 -16.32 3.12 9.21
CA ARG A 36 -15.82 2.76 7.88
C ARG A 36 -14.75 1.67 7.94
N VAL A 37 -14.48 1.09 6.78
CA VAL A 37 -13.37 0.16 6.60
C VAL A 37 -12.08 0.98 6.41
N ILE A 38 -11.06 0.63 7.18
CA ILE A 38 -9.71 1.18 7.10
C ILE A 38 -8.82 0.11 6.46
N ALA A 39 -8.21 0.48 5.35
CA ALA A 39 -7.23 -0.33 4.64
C ALA A 39 -5.80 0.07 5.02
N ALA A 40 -4.93 -0.92 5.08
CA ALA A 40 -3.50 -0.78 5.29
C ALA A 40 -2.75 -1.64 4.28
N GLN A 41 -1.92 -1.00 3.45
CA GLN A 41 -1.09 -1.68 2.45
C GLN A 41 0.39 -1.42 2.75
N ALA A 42 1.13 -2.51 2.95
CA ALA A 42 2.58 -2.46 2.98
C ALA A 42 3.12 -2.41 1.54
N VAL A 43 4.00 -1.44 1.28
CA VAL A 43 4.72 -1.29 0.02
C VAL A 43 6.21 -1.15 0.34
N VAL A 44 7.06 -1.78 -0.48
CA VAL A 44 8.51 -1.76 -0.32
C VAL A 44 9.15 -1.27 -1.60
N LEU A 45 10.16 -0.41 -1.49
CA LEU A 45 11.00 -0.06 -2.63
C LEU A 45 12.05 -1.17 -2.75
N PRO A 46 12.03 -2.00 -3.81
CA PRO A 46 13.08 -2.98 -4.00
C PRO A 46 14.37 -2.22 -4.26
N SER A 47 15.27 -2.19 -3.27
CA SER A 47 16.63 -1.70 -3.51
C SER A 47 17.23 -2.49 -4.68
N PRO A 48 18.01 -1.85 -5.57
CA PRO A 48 18.77 -2.60 -6.55
C PRO A 48 19.61 -3.60 -5.75
N ARG A 49 19.37 -4.90 -5.95
CA ARG A 49 20.27 -5.94 -5.48
C ARG A 49 21.67 -5.51 -5.91
N PRO A 50 22.66 -5.36 -5.01
CA PRO A 50 24.03 -5.25 -5.46
C PRO A 50 24.29 -6.50 -6.29
N THR A 51 24.58 -6.30 -7.57
CA THR A 51 25.06 -7.35 -8.45
C THR A 51 26.29 -7.95 -7.81
N GLN A 52 26.18 -9.17 -7.29
CA GLN A 52 27.36 -10.00 -7.03
C GLN A 52 27.91 -10.52 -8.35
#